data_AF-A0A7X3L4W8-F1
#
_entry.id   AF-A0A7X3L4W8-F1
#
_cell.length_a   1.000
_cell.length_b   1.000
_cell.length_c   1.000
_cell.angle_alpha   90.00
_cell.angle_beta   90.00
_cell.angle_gamma   90.00
#
_symmetry.space_group_name_H-M   'P 1'
#
loop_
_entity.id
_entity.type
_entity.pdbx_description
1 polymer ?
#
loop_
_entity_poly.entity_id
_entity_poly.type
_entity_poly.pdbx_seq_one_letter_code
_entity_poly.pdbx_strand_id
1 'polypeptide(L)'
;MPAMQLALFQRNTEIQFDPSAPALLLLACSGKKATVRAPALQLYRGVMYQTYRAHTRRGAALAMVILSAKHGFVAPDDTLDPYDLRMTTARADELLARLDQSITQVAWPRRASRVLLAGGQTYRRVMRAAIGLVGAPHLPIEEVCGGIGYQRSQLANFLAEQGRPALADQIGSHPNGQPLYRRYGVYAVGDSVLFNDPGPGRLALKRAVLRELFDGPAGPTACADVDDTVAGRPRVVSRWISLAGIRCRAEALADRPPLLEAMAASKMR
;
A
#
# COMPACT_ATOMS: atom_id res chain seq x y z
N MET A 1 -17.20 -30.96 37.19
CA MET A 1 -16.66 -30.45 35.91
C MET A 1 -17.46 -29.20 35.53
N PRO A 2 -16.88 -27.99 35.54
CA PRO A 2 -17.59 -26.82 35.07
C PRO A 2 -17.42 -26.68 33.56
N ALA A 3 -18.54 -26.52 32.86
CA ALA A 3 -18.59 -26.17 31.45
C ALA A 3 -17.89 -24.82 31.24
N MET A 4 -16.81 -24.83 30.45
CA MET A 4 -16.09 -23.64 30.05
C MET A 4 -16.99 -22.83 29.12
N GLN A 5 -17.58 -21.78 29.68
CA GLN A 5 -18.38 -20.79 28.97
C GLN A 5 -17.46 -20.08 27.97
N LEU A 6 -17.49 -20.52 26.71
CA LEU A 6 -16.83 -19.87 25.59
C LEU A 6 -17.34 -18.44 25.53
N ALA A 7 -16.48 -17.49 25.89
CA ALA A 7 -16.72 -16.07 25.73
C ALA A 7 -17.20 -15.81 24.30
N LEU A 8 -18.44 -15.34 24.17
CA LEU A 8 -18.96 -14.72 22.97
C LEU A 8 -18.12 -13.47 22.73
N PHE A 9 -16.96 -13.62 22.08
CA PHE A 9 -16.22 -12.48 21.56
C PHE A 9 -17.19 -11.76 20.62
N GLN A 10 -17.68 -10.59 21.03
CA GLN A 10 -18.34 -9.65 20.14
C GLN A 10 -17.34 -9.32 19.04
N ARG A 11 -17.41 -10.06 17.93
CA ARG A 11 -16.63 -9.76 16.73
C ARG A 11 -17.11 -8.40 16.28
N ASN A 12 -16.19 -7.46 16.22
CA ASN A 12 -16.48 -6.11 15.82
C ASN A 12 -17.12 -6.11 14.42
N THR A 13 -18.33 -5.57 14.31
CA THR A 13 -19.13 -5.52 13.07
C THR A 13 -19.17 -4.13 12.45
N GLU A 14 -18.50 -3.14 13.05
CA GLU A 14 -18.50 -1.76 12.59
C GLU A 14 -17.07 -1.24 12.43
N ILE A 15 -16.80 -0.58 11.31
CA ILE A 15 -15.51 -0.02 10.93
C ILE A 15 -15.64 1.50 10.95
N GLN A 16 -15.00 2.13 11.93
CA GLN A 16 -14.89 3.59 11.98
C GLN A 16 -13.90 4.07 10.93
N PHE A 17 -14.19 5.21 10.30
CA PHE A 17 -13.20 5.89 9.50
C PHE A 17 -12.20 6.61 10.40
N ASP A 18 -10.92 6.36 10.18
CA ASP A 18 -9.81 7.06 10.85
C ASP A 18 -8.68 7.19 9.83
N PRO A 19 -8.33 8.40 9.38
CA PRO A 19 -7.30 8.59 8.36
C PRO A 19 -5.90 8.14 8.83
N SER A 20 -5.69 7.96 10.14
CA SER A 20 -4.45 7.45 10.72
C SER A 20 -4.43 5.93 10.89
N ALA A 21 -5.57 5.25 10.72
CA ALA A 21 -5.66 3.80 10.86
C ALA A 21 -5.03 3.05 9.67
N PRO A 22 -4.61 1.79 9.86
CA PRO A 22 -4.29 0.88 8.76
C PRO A 22 -5.38 0.86 7.70
N ALA A 23 -5.03 0.72 6.42
CA ALA A 23 -6.06 0.44 5.44
C ALA A 23 -6.52 -1.02 5.55
N LEU A 24 -7.68 -1.28 4.96
CA LEU A 24 -8.29 -2.59 4.89
C LEU A 24 -8.25 -3.14 3.47
N LEU A 25 -7.75 -4.35 3.31
CA LEU A 25 -7.78 -5.11 2.06
C LEU A 25 -8.85 -6.19 2.13
N LEU A 26 -9.86 -6.13 1.25
CA LEU A 26 -10.78 -7.24 0.99
C LEU A 26 -10.29 -8.00 -0.24
N LEU A 27 -9.79 -9.21 -0.03
CA LEU A 27 -9.19 -10.02 -1.10
C LEU A 27 -10.07 -11.21 -1.44
N ALA A 28 -10.32 -11.44 -2.73
CA ALA A 28 -11.05 -12.62 -3.18
C ALA A 28 -10.24 -13.90 -2.92
N CYS A 29 -10.90 -15.01 -2.67
CA CYS A 29 -10.23 -16.30 -2.61
C CYS A 29 -9.62 -16.69 -3.97
N SER A 30 -8.72 -17.67 -3.95
CA SER A 30 -8.05 -18.14 -5.17
C SER A 30 -8.54 -19.52 -5.61
N GLY A 31 -8.67 -19.72 -6.92
CA GLY A 31 -8.83 -21.06 -7.50
C GLY A 31 -7.65 -21.97 -7.14
N LYS A 32 -6.41 -21.45 -7.24
CA LYS A 32 -5.20 -22.18 -6.85
C LYS A 32 -5.03 -22.17 -5.32
N LYS A 33 -5.03 -23.36 -4.72
CA LYS A 33 -4.91 -23.57 -3.28
C LYS A 33 -3.77 -24.54 -2.96
N ALA A 34 -3.28 -24.52 -1.72
CA ALA A 34 -2.43 -25.59 -1.20
C ALA A 34 -3.22 -26.91 -1.16
N THR A 35 -2.51 -28.03 -1.11
CA THR A 35 -3.09 -29.39 -1.12
C THR A 35 -3.49 -29.88 0.28
N VAL A 36 -3.11 -29.15 1.32
CA VAL A 36 -3.35 -29.51 2.72
C VAL A 36 -4.04 -28.34 3.44
N ARG A 37 -4.69 -28.68 4.56
CA ARG A 37 -5.27 -27.72 5.49
C ARG A 37 -4.23 -26.68 5.91
N ALA A 38 -4.58 -25.41 5.81
CA ALA A 38 -3.68 -24.30 6.13
C ALA A 38 -4.47 -23.03 6.47
N PRO A 39 -3.85 -22.04 7.15
CA PRO A 39 -4.42 -20.69 7.28
C PRO A 39 -4.78 -20.12 5.91
N ALA A 40 -5.90 -19.39 5.79
CA ALA A 40 -6.43 -18.89 4.52
C ALA A 40 -5.37 -18.17 3.66
N LEU A 41 -4.55 -17.30 4.27
CA LEU A 41 -3.48 -16.56 3.61
C LEU A 41 -2.37 -17.47 3.02
N GLN A 42 -2.17 -18.64 3.65
CA GLN A 42 -1.24 -19.67 3.20
C GLN A 42 -1.93 -20.70 2.29
N LEU A 43 -3.23 -20.92 2.42
CA LEU A 43 -3.99 -21.82 1.56
C LEU A 43 -4.05 -21.24 0.14
N TYR A 44 -4.36 -19.95 -0.01
CA TYR A 44 -4.53 -19.34 -1.34
C TYR A 44 -3.20 -18.97 -2.02
N ARG A 45 -3.03 -19.44 -3.27
CA ARG A 45 -1.75 -19.40 -4.02
C ARG A 45 -1.80 -18.68 -5.36
N GLY A 46 -2.94 -18.10 -5.73
CA GLY A 46 -3.09 -17.36 -6.99
C GLY A 46 -2.25 -16.08 -7.08
N VAL A 47 -2.23 -15.49 -8.28
CA VAL A 47 -1.36 -14.35 -8.62
C VAL A 47 -1.57 -13.11 -7.75
N MET A 48 -2.79 -12.83 -7.30
CA MET A 48 -3.05 -11.72 -6.37
C MET A 48 -2.40 -11.96 -5.00
N TYR A 49 -2.39 -13.21 -4.51
CA TYR A 49 -1.70 -13.58 -3.27
C TYR A 49 -0.18 -13.57 -3.42
N GLN A 50 0.34 -13.87 -4.62
CA GLN A 50 1.76 -13.69 -4.93
C GLN A 50 2.14 -12.21 -4.90
N THR A 51 1.34 -11.35 -5.55
CA THR A 51 1.52 -9.89 -5.49
C THR A 51 1.45 -9.39 -4.06
N TYR A 52 0.46 -9.82 -3.28
CA TYR A 52 0.35 -9.48 -1.86
C TYR A 52 1.65 -9.82 -1.11
N ARG A 53 2.10 -11.07 -1.17
CA ARG A 53 3.32 -11.50 -0.47
C ARG A 53 4.58 -10.76 -0.93
N ALA A 54 4.64 -10.37 -2.20
CA ALA A 54 5.78 -9.63 -2.74
C ALA A 54 5.83 -8.16 -2.29
N HIS A 55 4.69 -7.55 -1.94
CA HIS A 55 4.60 -6.11 -1.66
C HIS A 55 4.25 -5.79 -0.20
N THR A 56 3.78 -6.76 0.58
CA THR A 56 3.57 -6.59 2.01
C THR A 56 4.92 -6.58 2.72
N ARG A 57 5.29 -5.44 3.31
CA ARG A 57 6.50 -5.32 4.13
C ARG A 57 6.29 -6.08 5.45
N ARG A 58 7.32 -6.78 5.92
CA ARG A 58 7.31 -7.38 7.27
C ARG A 58 7.05 -6.28 8.30
N GLY A 59 6.03 -6.47 9.14
CA GLY A 59 5.64 -5.52 10.18
C GLY A 59 4.71 -4.38 9.73
N ALA A 60 4.29 -4.32 8.46
CA ALA A 60 3.28 -3.34 8.05
C ALA A 60 1.91 -3.69 8.67
N ALA A 61 1.32 -2.73 9.36
CA ALA A 61 -0.05 -2.83 9.83
C ALA A 61 -1.00 -2.68 8.64
N LEU A 62 -1.52 -3.78 8.14
CA LEU A 62 -2.61 -3.83 7.15
C LEU A 62 -3.68 -4.77 7.70
N ALA A 63 -4.92 -4.30 7.75
CA ALA A 63 -6.05 -5.18 8.03
C ALA A 63 -6.43 -5.95 6.76
N MET A 64 -6.71 -7.25 6.88
CA MET A 64 -7.12 -8.08 5.76
C MET A 64 -8.36 -8.90 6.13
N VAL A 65 -9.31 -8.94 5.20
CA VAL A 65 -10.43 -9.89 5.20
C VAL A 65 -10.46 -10.57 3.84
N ILE A 66 -10.72 -11.88 3.81
CA ILE A 66 -10.79 -12.65 2.57
C ILE A 66 -12.24 -13.04 2.31
N LEU A 67 -12.72 -12.83 1.08
CA LEU A 67 -14.01 -13.35 0.64
C LEU A 67 -13.82 -14.70 -0.06
N SER A 68 -14.22 -15.76 0.63
CA SER A 68 -14.25 -17.15 0.17
C SER A 68 -15.58 -17.52 -0.46
N ALA A 69 -15.54 -18.14 -1.66
CA ALA A 69 -16.75 -18.67 -2.28
C ALA A 69 -17.43 -19.74 -1.41
N LYS A 70 -16.66 -20.56 -0.68
CA LYS A 70 -17.21 -21.63 0.19
C LYS A 70 -17.57 -21.11 1.57
N HIS A 71 -16.68 -20.30 2.15
CA HIS A 71 -16.72 -19.98 3.58
C HIS A 71 -17.23 -18.57 3.89
N GLY A 72 -17.60 -17.76 2.88
CA GLY A 72 -17.98 -16.37 3.13
C GLY A 72 -16.77 -15.52 3.52
N PHE A 73 -16.93 -14.58 4.44
CA PHE A 73 -15.83 -13.75 4.92
C PHE A 73 -15.01 -14.51 5.96
N VAL A 74 -13.69 -14.57 5.76
CA VAL A 74 -12.75 -15.28 6.62
C VAL A 74 -11.54 -14.41 6.94
N ALA A 75 -10.96 -14.63 8.11
CA ALA A 75 -9.70 -14.02 8.53
C ALA A 75 -8.51 -14.68 7.81
N PRO A 76 -7.37 -13.98 7.64
CA PRO A 76 -6.19 -14.53 6.98
C PRO A 76 -5.59 -15.75 7.71
N ASP A 77 -5.83 -15.87 9.01
CA ASP A 77 -5.37 -16.93 9.91
C ASP A 77 -6.38 -18.08 10.10
N ASP A 78 -7.62 -17.92 9.60
CA ASP A 78 -8.61 -18.99 9.64
C ASP A 78 -8.09 -20.24 8.93
N THR A 79 -8.10 -21.37 9.62
CA THR A 79 -7.59 -22.64 9.09
C THR A 79 -8.65 -23.31 8.24
N LEU A 80 -8.36 -23.50 6.95
CA LEU A 80 -9.31 -23.99 5.97
C LEU A 80 -8.77 -25.24 5.26
N ASP A 81 -9.67 -26.16 4.92
CA ASP A 81 -9.37 -27.29 4.03
C ASP A 81 -9.38 -26.84 2.56
N PRO A 82 -8.58 -27.47 1.68
CA PRO A 82 -8.68 -27.23 0.25
C PRO A 82 -10.09 -27.56 -0.27
N TYR A 83 -10.55 -26.77 -1.23
CA TYR A 83 -11.88 -26.92 -1.85
C TYR A 83 -11.87 -26.43 -3.29
N ASP A 84 -12.83 -26.90 -4.08
CA ASP A 84 -13.09 -26.40 -5.43
C ASP A 84 -14.52 -25.83 -5.53
N LEU A 85 -14.62 -24.51 -5.42
CA LEU A 85 -15.88 -23.78 -5.58
C LEU A 85 -15.58 -22.40 -6.15
N ARG A 86 -16.27 -22.06 -7.24
CA ARG A 86 -16.15 -20.77 -7.92
C ARG A 86 -17.23 -19.81 -7.46
N MET A 87 -16.89 -18.52 -7.37
CA MET A 87 -17.85 -17.44 -7.15
C MET A 87 -18.61 -17.11 -8.44
N THR A 88 -19.67 -17.87 -8.71
CA THR A 88 -20.66 -17.57 -9.75
C THR A 88 -21.59 -16.43 -9.32
N THR A 89 -22.40 -15.92 -10.23
CA THR A 89 -23.44 -14.93 -9.90
C THR A 89 -24.43 -15.49 -8.87
N ALA A 90 -24.94 -16.70 -9.10
CA ALA A 90 -25.84 -17.38 -8.17
C ALA A 90 -25.22 -17.53 -6.77
N ARG A 91 -23.94 -17.90 -6.70
CA ARG A 91 -23.24 -18.00 -5.42
C ARG A 91 -23.09 -16.65 -4.72
N ALA A 92 -22.84 -15.58 -5.49
CA ALA A 92 -22.83 -14.23 -4.96
C ALA A 92 -24.21 -13.81 -4.44
N ASP A 93 -25.30 -14.18 -5.13
CA ASP A 93 -26.67 -13.91 -4.69
C ASP A 93 -27.00 -14.64 -3.38
N GLU A 94 -26.59 -15.91 -3.24
CA GLU A 94 -26.75 -16.66 -1.98
C GLU A 94 -26.03 -15.98 -0.80
N LEU A 95 -24.82 -15.47 -1.04
CA LEU A 95 -24.06 -14.76 0.00
C LEU A 95 -24.70 -13.42 0.36
N LEU A 96 -25.24 -12.70 -0.63
CA LEU A 96 -25.95 -11.44 -0.40
C LEU A 96 -27.26 -11.65 0.36
N ALA A 97 -28.00 -12.72 0.07
CA ALA A 97 -29.22 -13.07 0.79
C ALA A 97 -28.97 -13.43 2.27
N ARG A 98 -27.73 -13.78 2.62
CA ARG A 98 -27.30 -14.11 3.99
C ARG A 98 -26.16 -13.21 4.46
N LEU A 99 -26.16 -11.96 4.00
CA LEU A 99 -25.04 -11.05 4.21
C LEU A 99 -24.82 -10.75 5.69
N ASP A 100 -25.90 -10.48 6.44
CA ASP A 100 -25.85 -10.21 7.89
C ASP A 100 -25.20 -11.35 8.69
N GLN A 101 -25.50 -12.59 8.29
CA GLN A 101 -24.87 -13.77 8.89
C GLN A 101 -23.42 -13.91 8.45
N SER A 102 -23.10 -13.58 7.21
CA SER A 102 -21.75 -13.74 6.65
C SER A 102 -20.76 -12.71 7.22
N ILE A 103 -21.19 -11.47 7.46
CA ILE A 103 -20.32 -10.41 8.00
C ILE A 103 -19.97 -10.63 9.48
N THR A 104 -20.81 -11.33 10.25
CA THR A 104 -20.54 -11.66 11.66
C THR A 104 -19.58 -12.85 11.83
N GLN A 105 -19.28 -13.58 10.75
CA GLN A 105 -18.35 -14.72 10.75
C GLN A 105 -16.87 -14.31 10.75
N VAL A 106 -16.55 -13.03 10.64
CA VAL A 106 -15.19 -12.50 10.71
C VAL A 106 -15.13 -11.33 11.68
N ALA A 107 -13.97 -11.08 12.27
CA ALA A 107 -13.71 -9.85 13.00
C ALA A 107 -13.25 -8.76 12.02
N TRP A 108 -14.07 -7.72 11.83
CA TRP A 108 -13.66 -6.56 11.05
C TRP A 108 -12.74 -5.66 11.87
N PRO A 109 -11.77 -4.96 11.24
CA PRO A 109 -10.96 -3.99 11.97
C PRO A 109 -11.84 -2.89 12.57
N ARG A 110 -11.50 -2.42 13.78
CA ARG A 110 -12.24 -1.34 14.45
C ARG A 110 -12.20 -0.03 13.67
N ARG A 111 -11.08 0.24 12.98
CA ARG A 111 -10.87 1.46 12.21
C ARG A 111 -10.17 1.14 10.90
N ALA A 112 -10.48 1.93 9.87
CA ALA A 112 -9.75 1.90 8.61
C ALA A 112 -9.64 3.30 8.02
N SER A 113 -8.51 3.61 7.40
CA SER A 113 -8.31 4.85 6.64
C SER A 113 -8.91 4.79 5.24
N ARG A 114 -8.95 3.60 4.65
CA ARG A 114 -9.54 3.32 3.34
C ARG A 114 -9.65 1.81 3.13
N VAL A 115 -10.37 1.42 2.08
CA VAL A 115 -10.61 0.01 1.74
C VAL A 115 -10.27 -0.24 0.27
N LEU A 116 -9.57 -1.34 -0.02
CA LEU A 116 -9.44 -1.87 -1.39
C LEU A 116 -10.24 -3.17 -1.54
N LEU A 117 -11.11 -3.22 -2.55
CA LEU A 117 -11.81 -4.44 -2.97
C LEU A 117 -11.06 -5.09 -4.13
N ALA A 118 -10.31 -6.15 -3.82
CA ALA A 118 -9.47 -6.86 -4.77
C ALA A 118 -10.10 -8.21 -5.17
N GLY A 119 -10.77 -8.24 -6.32
CA GLY A 119 -11.40 -9.46 -6.84
C GLY A 119 -12.10 -9.27 -8.18
N GLY A 120 -12.61 -10.38 -8.74
CA GLY A 120 -13.49 -10.34 -9.90
C GLY A 120 -14.80 -9.61 -9.60
N GLN A 121 -15.56 -9.24 -10.64
CA GLN A 121 -16.80 -8.48 -10.50
C GLN A 121 -17.82 -9.11 -9.52
N THR A 122 -18.00 -10.43 -9.56
CA THR A 122 -18.90 -11.15 -8.64
C THR A 122 -18.46 -11.03 -7.19
N TYR A 123 -17.15 -11.08 -6.92
CA TYR A 123 -16.60 -10.86 -5.57
C TYR A 123 -16.80 -9.42 -5.11
N ARG A 124 -16.43 -8.44 -5.95
CA ARG A 124 -16.51 -7.01 -5.60
C ARG A 124 -17.94 -6.59 -5.28
N ARG A 125 -18.94 -7.15 -5.97
CA ARG A 125 -20.37 -6.94 -5.65
C ARG A 125 -20.70 -7.31 -4.20
N VAL A 126 -20.29 -8.49 -3.74
CA VAL A 126 -20.53 -8.96 -2.36
C VAL A 126 -19.71 -8.15 -1.36
N MET A 127 -18.45 -7.88 -1.67
CA MET A 127 -17.56 -7.07 -0.81
C MET A 127 -18.11 -5.66 -0.60
N ARG A 128 -18.59 -5.02 -1.68
CA ARG A 128 -19.19 -3.68 -1.63
C ARG A 128 -20.43 -3.66 -0.74
N ALA A 129 -21.30 -4.67 -0.88
CA ALA A 129 -22.47 -4.79 -0.02
C ALA A 129 -22.07 -4.97 1.45
N ALA A 130 -21.06 -5.80 1.74
CA ALA A 130 -20.56 -5.97 3.10
C ALA A 130 -20.03 -4.66 3.69
N ILE A 131 -19.15 -3.95 2.98
CA ILE A 131 -18.64 -2.65 3.43
C ILE A 131 -19.76 -1.62 3.59
N GLY A 132 -20.82 -1.68 2.78
CA GLY A 132 -21.99 -0.83 2.97
C GLY A 132 -22.73 -1.06 4.29
N LEU A 133 -22.62 -2.25 4.89
CA LEU A 133 -23.20 -2.58 6.20
C LEU A 133 -22.24 -2.33 7.35
N VAL A 134 -20.97 -2.67 7.19
CA VAL A 134 -19.97 -2.60 8.28
C VAL A 134 -19.18 -1.30 8.30
N GLY A 135 -19.13 -0.55 7.20
CA GLY A 135 -18.28 0.62 7.05
C GLY A 135 -18.98 1.93 7.39
N ALA A 136 -18.22 2.88 7.94
CA ALA A 136 -18.70 4.26 8.10
C ALA A 136 -19.08 4.89 6.73
N PRO A 137 -20.10 5.78 6.67
CA PRO A 137 -20.61 6.35 5.42
C PRO A 137 -19.58 7.05 4.50
N HIS A 138 -18.48 7.53 5.07
CA HIS A 138 -17.44 8.28 4.35
C HIS A 138 -16.11 7.53 4.25
N LEU A 139 -16.09 6.22 4.58
CA LEU A 139 -14.92 5.38 4.42
C LEU A 139 -14.56 5.27 2.92
N PRO A 140 -13.37 5.72 2.48
CA PRO A 140 -13.00 5.63 1.07
C PRO A 140 -12.89 4.18 0.59
N ILE A 141 -13.53 3.86 -0.53
CA ILE A 141 -13.54 2.51 -1.13
C ILE A 141 -12.95 2.59 -2.54
N GLU A 142 -11.85 1.88 -2.73
CA GLU A 142 -11.22 1.63 -4.02
C GLU A 142 -11.57 0.22 -4.51
N GLU A 143 -11.66 0.05 -5.82
CA GLU A 143 -11.82 -1.26 -6.43
C GLU A 143 -10.78 -1.48 -7.52
N VAL A 144 -10.22 -2.69 -7.57
CA VAL A 144 -9.41 -3.06 -8.73
C VAL A 144 -10.29 -3.11 -9.98
N CYS A 145 -9.80 -2.59 -11.09
CA CYS A 145 -10.45 -2.69 -12.40
C CYS A 145 -9.49 -3.28 -13.46
N GLY A 146 -9.97 -3.48 -14.68
CA GLY A 146 -9.16 -3.98 -15.80
C GLY A 146 -8.75 -5.44 -15.71
N GLY A 147 -7.84 -5.86 -16.60
CA GLY A 147 -7.31 -7.22 -16.65
C GLY A 147 -6.40 -7.56 -15.47
N ILE A 148 -6.10 -8.86 -15.29
CA ILE A 148 -5.38 -9.35 -14.10
C ILE A 148 -4.00 -8.68 -13.88
N GLY A 149 -3.30 -8.28 -14.94
CA GLY A 149 -2.05 -7.52 -14.82
C GLY A 149 -2.25 -6.14 -14.19
N TYR A 150 -3.29 -5.42 -14.63
CA TYR A 150 -3.63 -4.09 -14.09
C TYR A 150 -4.13 -4.20 -12.65
N GLN A 151 -4.93 -5.22 -12.32
CA GLN A 151 -5.37 -5.48 -10.94
C GLN A 151 -4.20 -5.77 -10.00
N ARG A 152 -3.18 -6.50 -10.46
CA ARG A 152 -1.96 -6.74 -9.69
C ARG A 152 -1.17 -5.45 -9.44
N SER A 153 -1.08 -4.57 -10.43
CA SER A 153 -0.43 -3.26 -10.28
C SER A 153 -1.16 -2.39 -9.25
N GLN A 154 -2.48 -2.30 -9.32
CA GLN A 154 -3.31 -1.57 -8.35
C GLN A 154 -3.15 -2.12 -6.93
N LEU A 155 -3.16 -3.45 -6.75
CA LEU A 155 -2.91 -4.07 -5.44
C LEU A 155 -1.49 -3.73 -4.93
N ALA A 156 -0.48 -3.80 -5.79
CA ALA A 156 0.89 -3.45 -5.41
C ALA A 156 1.00 -1.99 -4.94
N ASN A 157 0.35 -1.06 -5.64
CA ASN A 157 0.32 0.36 -5.28
C ASN A 157 -0.39 0.58 -3.94
N PHE A 158 -1.56 -0.03 -3.74
CA PHE A 158 -2.31 0.06 -2.49
C PHE A 158 -1.52 -0.46 -1.29
N LEU A 159 -0.77 -1.57 -1.47
CA LEU A 159 0.10 -2.14 -0.45
C LEU A 159 1.33 -1.26 -0.19
N ALA A 160 1.92 -0.68 -1.23
CA ALA A 160 3.06 0.23 -1.12
C ALA A 160 2.70 1.55 -0.43
N GLU A 161 1.42 1.90 -0.39
CA GLU A 161 0.88 3.05 0.31
C GLU A 161 0.58 2.79 1.78
N GLN A 162 0.54 1.52 2.22
CA GLN A 162 0.39 1.20 3.64
C GLN A 162 1.62 1.62 4.44
N GLY A 163 1.39 2.42 5.47
CA GLY A 163 2.47 3.02 6.28
C GLY A 163 3.25 4.10 5.54
N ARG A 164 2.76 4.62 4.39
CA ARG A 164 3.27 5.89 3.87
C ARG A 164 2.90 6.99 4.86
N PRO A 165 3.87 7.82 5.27
CA PRO A 165 3.52 8.99 6.03
C PRO A 165 2.57 9.89 5.26
N ALA A 166 1.65 10.56 5.94
CA ALA A 166 0.82 11.57 5.29
C ALA A 166 1.69 12.78 4.90
N LEU A 167 1.31 13.41 3.79
CA LEU A 167 1.70 14.80 3.53
C LEU A 167 1.03 15.68 4.59
N ALA A 168 1.81 16.52 5.24
CA ALA A 168 1.37 17.29 6.41
C ALA A 168 1.86 18.74 6.33
N ASP A 169 1.19 19.59 7.11
CA ASP A 169 1.40 21.03 7.19
C ASP A 169 1.28 21.71 5.81
N GLN A 170 0.05 21.87 5.32
CA GLN A 170 -0.19 22.57 4.07
C GLN A 170 0.33 24.02 4.16
N ILE A 171 1.23 24.40 3.26
CA ILE A 171 1.92 25.70 3.22
C ILE A 171 1.49 26.57 2.04
N GLY A 172 0.64 26.05 1.16
CA GLY A 172 0.13 26.80 0.00
C GLY A 172 -0.50 25.89 -1.04
N SER A 173 -0.50 26.35 -2.29
CA SER A 173 -0.95 25.60 -3.44
C SER A 173 -0.22 26.04 -4.71
N HIS A 174 -0.02 25.13 -5.65
CA HIS A 174 0.39 25.45 -7.01
C HIS A 174 -0.67 26.34 -7.71
N PRO A 175 -0.32 27.02 -8.82
CA PRO A 175 -1.26 27.83 -9.59
C PRO A 175 -2.52 27.07 -10.07
N ASN A 176 -2.42 25.75 -10.22
CA ASN A 176 -3.53 24.88 -10.60
C ASN A 176 -4.41 24.44 -9.40
N GLY A 177 -4.18 24.96 -8.20
CA GLY A 177 -4.91 24.64 -6.97
C GLY A 177 -4.40 23.41 -6.21
N GLN A 178 -3.37 22.70 -6.71
CA GLN A 178 -2.82 21.54 -6.01
C GLN A 178 -2.13 21.95 -4.70
N PRO A 179 -2.51 21.39 -3.54
CA PRO A 179 -1.91 21.74 -2.26
C PRO A 179 -0.40 21.44 -2.17
N LEU A 180 0.34 22.37 -1.56
CA LEU A 180 1.74 22.23 -1.20
C LEU A 180 1.88 21.94 0.30
N TYR A 181 2.78 21.06 0.67
CA TYR A 181 2.99 20.59 2.04
C TYR A 181 4.43 20.82 2.49
N ARG A 182 4.62 21.05 3.80
CA ARG A 182 5.94 21.19 4.39
C ARG A 182 6.61 19.85 4.66
N ARG A 183 5.82 18.80 4.95
CA ARG A 183 6.33 17.53 5.48
C ARG A 183 5.73 16.31 4.81
N TYR A 184 6.53 15.24 4.77
CA TYR A 184 6.12 13.88 4.46
C TYR A 184 6.79 12.93 5.47
N GLY A 185 6.07 12.67 6.57
CA GLY A 185 6.59 11.89 7.70
C GLY A 185 7.78 12.53 8.38
N VAL A 186 8.92 11.84 8.32
CA VAL A 186 10.18 12.35 8.85
C VAL A 186 10.89 13.30 7.90
N TYR A 187 10.44 13.43 6.65
CA TYR A 187 11.08 14.30 5.66
C TYR A 187 10.36 15.65 5.58
N ALA A 188 11.12 16.72 5.35
CA ALA A 188 10.60 18.07 5.18
C ALA A 188 11.23 18.76 3.96
N VAL A 189 10.55 19.80 3.47
CA VAL A 189 11.16 20.75 2.51
C VAL A 189 12.48 21.27 3.09
N GLY A 190 13.53 21.26 2.27
CA GLY A 190 14.90 21.60 2.64
C GLY A 190 15.77 20.40 3.05
N ASP A 191 15.18 19.24 3.36
CA ASP A 191 15.97 18.05 3.67
C ASP A 191 16.77 17.60 2.44
N SER A 192 18.03 17.25 2.70
CA SER A 192 18.84 16.46 1.77
C SER A 192 18.52 14.99 1.96
N VAL A 193 18.22 14.27 0.89
CA VAL A 193 17.80 12.86 0.92
C VAL A 193 18.55 12.01 -0.09
N LEU A 194 18.67 10.71 0.21
CA LEU A 194 19.08 9.70 -0.76
C LEU A 194 17.84 8.95 -1.25
N PHE A 195 17.70 8.80 -2.56
CA PHE A 195 16.56 8.12 -3.18
C PHE A 195 17.00 7.21 -4.32
N ASN A 196 16.19 6.19 -4.62
CA ASN A 196 16.38 5.34 -5.79
C ASN A 196 15.88 6.08 -7.04
N ASP A 197 16.76 6.29 -8.02
CA ASP A 197 16.39 6.89 -9.31
C ASP A 197 15.68 5.86 -10.20
N PRO A 198 14.39 6.03 -10.54
CA PRO A 198 13.69 5.08 -11.39
C PRO A 198 14.16 5.21 -12.85
N GLY A 199 15.05 4.32 -13.29
CA GLY A 199 15.50 4.22 -14.68
C GLY A 199 16.05 2.82 -15.00
N PRO A 200 15.94 2.35 -16.26
CA PRO A 200 16.44 1.03 -16.65
C PRO A 200 17.95 0.93 -16.38
N GLY A 201 18.34 -0.04 -15.56
CA GLY A 201 19.75 -0.34 -15.25
C GLY A 201 20.41 0.50 -14.15
N ARG A 202 19.68 1.38 -13.44
CA ARG A 202 20.26 2.18 -12.35
C ARG A 202 19.57 1.93 -11.02
N LEU A 203 20.17 1.09 -10.18
CA LEU A 203 19.86 0.96 -8.74
C LEU A 203 20.69 1.95 -7.89
N ALA A 204 21.32 2.95 -8.51
CA ALA A 204 22.18 3.89 -7.81
C ALA A 204 21.34 4.87 -6.97
N LEU A 205 21.71 5.00 -5.69
CA LEU A 205 21.17 6.06 -4.83
C LEU A 205 21.69 7.41 -5.34
N LYS A 206 20.78 8.33 -5.60
CA LYS A 206 21.11 9.72 -5.90
C LYS A 206 20.75 10.61 -4.72
N ARG A 207 21.50 11.69 -4.57
CA ARG A 207 21.20 12.75 -3.60
C ARG A 207 20.24 13.75 -4.23
N ALA A 208 19.29 14.23 -3.43
CA ALA A 208 18.42 15.32 -3.82
C ALA A 208 18.09 16.23 -2.63
N VAL A 209 17.81 17.50 -2.89
CA VAL A 209 17.28 18.45 -1.91
C VAL A 209 15.80 18.68 -2.21
N LEU A 210 14.93 18.44 -1.23
CA LEU A 210 13.48 18.59 -1.39
C LEU A 210 13.11 20.08 -1.42
N ARG A 211 12.43 20.54 -2.47
CA ARG A 211 12.00 21.94 -2.62
C ARG A 211 10.53 22.15 -2.35
N GLU A 212 9.70 21.25 -2.87
CA GLU A 212 8.25 21.32 -2.72
C GLU A 212 7.73 19.91 -2.53
N LEU A 213 6.72 19.73 -1.68
CA LEU A 213 6.04 18.44 -1.49
C LEU A 213 4.57 18.60 -1.87
N PHE A 214 4.04 17.67 -2.65
CA PHE A 214 2.64 17.67 -3.11
C PHE A 214 2.20 16.25 -3.43
N ASP A 215 0.89 16.04 -3.59
CA ASP A 215 0.36 14.76 -4.03
C ASP A 215 0.25 14.74 -5.56
N GLY A 216 1.22 14.08 -6.20
CA GLY A 216 1.33 14.01 -7.65
C GLY A 216 0.49 12.89 -8.27
N PRO A 217 0.46 12.78 -9.61
CA PRO A 217 -0.36 11.78 -10.31
C PRO A 217 0.02 10.32 -10.01
N ALA A 218 1.21 10.07 -9.47
CA ALA A 218 1.69 8.76 -9.02
C ALA A 218 1.85 8.67 -7.48
N GLY A 219 1.20 9.58 -6.75
CA GLY A 219 1.23 9.69 -5.29
C GLY A 219 2.20 10.77 -4.77
N PRO A 220 2.59 10.71 -3.48
CA PRO A 220 3.43 11.71 -2.83
C PRO A 220 4.72 11.98 -3.61
N THR A 221 4.87 13.22 -4.04
CA THR A 221 5.90 13.68 -4.97
C THR A 221 6.62 14.87 -4.37
N ALA A 222 7.91 14.98 -4.67
CA ALA A 222 8.67 16.20 -4.42
C ALA A 222 9.17 16.81 -5.72
N CYS A 223 9.07 18.13 -5.86
CA CYS A 223 10.01 18.85 -6.70
C CYS A 223 11.34 18.89 -5.96
N ALA A 224 12.41 18.37 -6.56
CA ALA A 224 13.69 18.25 -5.88
C ALA A 224 14.85 18.59 -6.82
N ASP A 225 15.89 19.20 -6.24
CA ASP A 225 17.16 19.44 -6.90
C ASP A 225 18.01 18.19 -6.78
N VAL A 226 18.17 17.46 -7.89
CA VAL A 226 18.85 16.16 -7.92
C VAL A 226 20.28 16.32 -8.42
N ASP A 227 21.24 15.72 -7.72
CA ASP A 227 22.60 15.58 -8.22
C ASP A 227 22.65 14.49 -9.30
N ASP A 228 22.91 14.90 -10.55
CA ASP A 228 22.96 14.03 -11.72
C ASP A 228 24.25 14.22 -12.52
N THR A 229 24.47 13.35 -13.50
CA THR A 229 25.56 13.45 -14.47
C THR A 229 24.97 13.64 -15.87
N VAL A 230 25.09 14.84 -16.42
CA VAL A 230 24.59 15.18 -17.75
C VAL A 230 25.77 15.33 -18.69
N ALA A 231 25.81 14.53 -19.76
CA ALA A 231 26.92 14.47 -20.71
C ALA A 231 28.30 14.26 -20.04
N GLY A 232 28.35 13.39 -19.02
CA GLY A 232 29.58 13.07 -18.28
C GLY A 232 30.01 14.11 -17.23
N ARG A 233 29.26 15.21 -17.06
CA ARG A 233 29.56 16.26 -16.07
C ARG A 233 28.55 16.29 -14.94
N PRO A 234 28.97 16.44 -13.67
CA PRO A 234 28.06 16.58 -12.55
C PRO A 234 27.24 17.86 -12.71
N ARG A 235 25.92 17.76 -12.55
CA ARG A 235 24.97 18.87 -12.60
C ARG A 235 23.83 18.65 -11.61
N VAL A 236 23.30 19.76 -11.10
CA VAL A 236 22.05 19.76 -10.35
C VAL A 236 20.90 19.93 -11.34
N VAL A 237 19.92 19.04 -11.29
CA VAL A 237 18.73 19.07 -12.14
C VAL A 237 17.48 19.06 -11.28
N SER A 238 16.68 20.12 -11.37
CA SER A 238 15.38 20.19 -10.71
C SER A 238 14.36 19.33 -11.46
N ARG A 239 13.78 18.35 -10.78
CA ARG A 239 12.76 17.46 -11.35
C ARG A 239 11.87 16.87 -10.27
N TRP A 240 10.76 16.27 -10.70
CA TRP A 240 9.89 15.54 -9.80
C TRP A 240 10.49 14.18 -9.45
N ILE A 241 10.49 13.86 -8.16
CA ILE A 241 10.89 12.54 -7.64
C ILE A 241 9.76 11.97 -6.77
N SER A 242 9.60 10.65 -6.81
CA SER A 242 8.64 9.98 -5.91
C SER A 242 9.20 9.92 -4.49
N LEU A 243 8.42 10.38 -3.51
CA LEU A 243 8.78 10.28 -2.10
C LEU A 243 8.83 8.82 -1.61
N ALA A 244 8.17 7.89 -2.30
CA ALA A 244 8.31 6.44 -2.05
C ALA A 244 9.70 5.89 -2.43
N GLY A 245 10.45 6.61 -3.27
CA GLY A 245 11.82 6.29 -3.66
C GLY A 245 12.87 6.68 -2.63
N ILE A 246 12.54 7.55 -1.66
CA ILE A 246 13.47 8.00 -0.62
C ILE A 246 13.82 6.82 0.31
N ARG A 247 15.08 6.77 0.73
CA ARG A 247 15.62 5.73 1.62
C ARG A 247 16.02 6.28 2.97
N CYS A 248 16.73 7.41 2.98
CA CYS A 248 17.16 8.07 4.20
C CYS A 248 17.45 9.56 3.94
N ARG A 249 17.62 10.32 5.03
CA ARG A 249 18.23 11.65 4.96
C ARG A 249 19.70 11.49 4.62
N ALA A 250 20.17 12.25 3.66
CA ALA A 250 21.60 12.46 3.46
C ALA A 250 22.01 13.44 4.57
N GLU A 251 22.52 12.93 5.69
CA GLU A 251 23.14 13.79 6.71
C GLU A 251 24.15 14.69 5.99
N ALA A 252 24.06 16.00 6.25
CA ALA A 252 24.92 16.97 5.61
C ALA A 252 26.38 16.60 5.88
N LEU A 253 27.08 16.12 4.85
CA LEU A 253 28.53 16.18 4.81
C LEU A 253 28.90 17.67 4.64
N ALA A 254 28.65 18.46 5.69
CA ALA A 254 29.29 19.74 5.85
C ALA A 254 30.80 19.46 5.97
N ASP A 255 31.61 20.20 5.21
CA ASP A 255 33.07 20.21 5.26
C ASP A 255 33.87 19.11 4.56
N ARG A 256 33.62 18.91 3.25
CA ARG A 256 34.75 18.64 2.34
C ARG A 256 34.68 19.55 1.10
N PRO A 257 35.73 20.37 0.83
CA PRO A 257 35.80 21.11 -0.42
C PRO A 257 35.87 20.13 -1.60
N PRO A 258 35.39 20.54 -2.79
CA PRO A 258 35.41 19.69 -3.97
C PRO A 258 36.84 19.26 -4.30
N LEU A 259 37.03 17.97 -4.55
CA LEU A 259 38.24 17.39 -5.14
C LEU A 259 38.42 17.95 -6.55
N LEU A 260 39.00 19.14 -6.65
CA LEU A 260 39.43 19.73 -7.90
C LEU A 260 40.66 20.61 -7.69
N GLU A 261 41.70 20.04 -7.08
CA GLU A 261 43.09 20.50 -7.23
C GLU A 261 44.07 19.45 -6.67
N ALA A 262 44.40 18.44 -7.49
CA ALA A 262 45.51 17.52 -7.21
C ALA A 262 46.11 16.87 -8.47
N MET A 263 46.03 17.53 -9.64
CA MET A 263 46.73 17.08 -10.85
C MET A 263 47.49 18.19 -11.60
N ALA A 264 47.79 19.32 -10.93
CA ALA A 264 48.65 20.37 -11.50
C ALA A 264 50.05 20.45 -10.84
N ALA A 265 50.37 19.59 -9.87
CA ALA A 265 51.65 19.64 -9.16
C ALA A 265 52.30 18.26 -8.99
N SER A 266 52.52 17.53 -10.10
CA SER A 266 53.52 16.46 -10.16
C SER A 266 53.83 16.07 -11.61
N LYS A 267 54.59 16.91 -12.31
CA LYS A 267 55.46 16.56 -13.46
C LYS A 267 56.33 17.77 -13.86
N MET A 268 57.05 18.30 -12.88
CA MET A 268 58.35 18.95 -13.07
C MET A 268 59.24 18.47 -11.93
N ARG A 269 59.82 17.28 -12.14
CA ARG A 269 61.08 16.80 -11.59
C ARG A 269 61.47 15.56 -12.38
#